data_AF-A0A2V2DGQ7-F1
#
_entry.id   AF-A0A2V2DGQ7-F1
#
_cell.length_a   1.000
_cell.length_b   1.000
_cell.length_c   1.000
_cell.angle_alpha   90.00
_cell.angle_beta   90.00
_cell.angle_gamma   90.00
#
_symmetry.space_group_name_H-M   'P 1'
#
loop_
_entity.id
_entity.type
_entity.pdbx_description
1 polymer ?
#
loop_
_entity_poly.entity_id
_entity_poly.type
_entity_poly.pdbx_seq_one_letter_code
_entity_poly.pdbx_strand_id
1 'polypeptide(L)'
;MMKKVLVSLFVAFAFGSALFAQGASKKDDDKNPTLSIKLRIYRWSVSNSIVLPDHTGNQRRSSTRNPITDLWYKDKDAQWKSIPMASGGITKEFEYNGPPNLEFYMRNPKAKRDDKDAFKSVGRVMLPFNTESLFLLMIQRGERARFFPMNVSPKVLPKDRVAVLNMTAQNIGVNMGDNNTILRAGGYGIYKPVSDDESASQFKIFKYDQERWRPVYEGNIVPNEEKRCMLLVYDPYGNPKYPKFSVQIVYF
;
A
#
# COMPACT_ATOMS: atom_id res chain seq x y z
N MET A 1 67.99 -14.06 -23.84
CA MET A 1 67.46 -14.69 -25.07
C MET A 1 66.31 -15.62 -24.69
N MET A 2 65.36 -15.81 -25.61
CA MET A 2 64.12 -16.61 -25.56
C MET A 2 62.86 -15.99 -24.92
N LYS A 3 61.96 -15.65 -25.86
CA LYS A 3 60.57 -15.20 -25.77
C LYS A 3 59.63 -16.36 -25.47
N LYS A 4 58.58 -16.13 -24.66
CA LYS A 4 57.25 -16.78 -24.74
C LYS A 4 56.23 -15.73 -24.29
N VAL A 5 55.63 -15.00 -25.24
CA VAL A 5 54.33 -15.24 -25.87
C VAL A 5 53.15 -15.08 -24.90
N LEU A 6 52.48 -13.97 -25.18
CA LEU A 6 51.21 -13.41 -24.75
C LEU A 6 50.03 -14.38 -24.99
N VAL A 7 49.12 -14.52 -24.01
CA VAL A 7 47.69 -14.74 -24.28
C VAL A 7 46.89 -13.95 -23.25
N SER A 8 46.32 -12.84 -23.73
CA SER A 8 45.28 -12.05 -23.05
C SER A 8 43.98 -12.84 -23.01
N LEU A 9 43.31 -12.89 -21.85
CA LEU A 9 41.90 -13.27 -21.76
C LEU A 9 41.15 -12.16 -21.01
N PHE A 10 40.74 -11.14 -21.75
CA PHE A 10 39.69 -10.21 -21.34
C PHE A 10 38.35 -10.85 -21.68
N VAL A 11 37.63 -11.36 -20.69
CA VAL A 11 36.23 -11.76 -20.84
C VAL A 11 35.36 -10.56 -20.50
N ALA A 12 34.97 -9.82 -21.53
CA ALA A 12 33.90 -8.84 -21.46
C ALA A 12 32.56 -9.58 -21.46
N PHE A 13 31.84 -9.53 -20.34
CA PHE A 13 30.44 -9.97 -20.27
C PHE A 13 29.57 -8.90 -20.94
N ALA A 14 29.28 -9.09 -22.21
CA ALA A 14 28.20 -8.42 -22.92
C ALA A 14 26.89 -9.14 -22.58
N PHE A 15 26.05 -8.54 -21.73
CA PHE A 15 24.65 -8.96 -21.63
C PHE A 15 23.86 -8.24 -22.71
N GLY A 16 23.39 -9.05 -23.68
CA GLY A 16 22.62 -8.62 -24.83
C GLY A 16 21.29 -8.00 -24.44
N SER A 17 21.10 -6.76 -24.88
CA SER A 17 19.82 -6.11 -25.10
C SER A 17 19.15 -6.78 -26.31
N ALA A 18 18.14 -7.61 -26.08
CA ALA A 18 17.24 -8.05 -27.13
C ALA A 18 16.28 -6.90 -27.48
N LEU A 19 16.59 -6.20 -28.57
CA LEU A 19 15.64 -5.41 -29.35
C LEU A 19 14.53 -6.34 -29.88
N PHE A 20 13.28 -6.04 -29.57
CA PHE A 20 12.17 -6.36 -30.47
C PHE A 20 11.62 -5.07 -31.04
N ALA A 21 11.83 -4.90 -32.34
CA ALA A 21 11.35 -3.78 -33.12
C ALA A 21 9.90 -4.00 -33.59
N GLN A 22 9.09 -2.97 -33.36
CA GLN A 22 8.07 -2.42 -34.25
C GLN A 22 6.96 -3.34 -34.78
N GLY A 23 5.84 -3.34 -34.07
CA GLY A 23 4.53 -3.10 -34.69
C GLY A 23 4.12 -1.67 -34.40
N ALA A 24 4.30 -0.76 -35.36
CA ALA A 24 3.81 0.60 -35.27
C ALA A 24 2.29 0.61 -35.45
N SER A 25 1.54 0.95 -34.40
CA SER A 25 0.23 1.57 -34.55
C SER A 25 0.19 2.85 -33.70
N LYS A 26 0.12 3.96 -34.45
CA LYS A 26 -0.38 5.30 -34.14
C LYS A 26 -0.09 5.88 -32.75
N LYS A 27 0.68 6.97 -32.80
CA LYS A 27 0.59 8.12 -31.89
C LYS A 27 -0.88 8.45 -31.60
N ASP A 28 -1.23 8.43 -30.31
CA ASP A 28 -2.13 9.41 -29.74
C ASP A 28 -1.37 10.13 -28.63
N ASP A 29 -1.42 11.45 -28.68
CA ASP A 29 -0.98 12.36 -27.64
C ASP A 29 -1.79 12.09 -26.38
N ASP A 30 -1.20 11.48 -25.34
CA ASP A 30 -1.79 11.51 -24.01
C ASP A 30 -0.75 11.96 -22.99
N LYS A 31 -0.75 13.27 -22.72
CA LYS A 31 0.04 13.89 -21.65
C LYS A 31 -0.41 13.47 -20.25
N ASN A 32 -1.40 12.58 -20.11
CA ASN A 32 -1.83 11.99 -18.85
C ASN A 32 -2.17 10.51 -19.05
N PRO A 33 -1.36 9.56 -18.56
CA PRO A 33 -1.67 8.15 -18.72
C PRO A 33 -2.96 7.81 -17.97
N THR A 34 -3.93 7.24 -18.67
CA THR A 34 -5.14 6.67 -18.07
C THR A 34 -5.02 5.16 -17.90
N LEU A 35 -5.68 4.61 -16.88
CA LEU A 35 -5.77 3.17 -16.62
C LEU A 35 -7.22 2.73 -16.53
N SER A 36 -7.45 1.46 -16.83
CA SER A 36 -8.73 0.75 -16.67
C SER A 36 -8.52 -0.40 -15.70
N ILE A 37 -9.21 -0.39 -14.55
CA ILE A 37 -9.02 -1.37 -13.48
C ILE A 37 -10.31 -1.65 -12.71
N LYS A 38 -10.51 -2.89 -12.29
CA LYS A 38 -11.60 -3.29 -11.38
C LYS A 38 -11.16 -3.13 -9.92
N LEU A 39 -11.87 -2.31 -9.16
CA LEU A 39 -11.54 -2.01 -7.77
C LEU A 39 -12.56 -2.60 -6.80
N ARG A 40 -12.06 -3.05 -5.64
CA ARG A 40 -12.85 -3.34 -4.44
C ARG A 40 -12.21 -2.66 -3.25
N ILE A 41 -12.99 -2.02 -2.40
CA ILE A 41 -12.49 -1.31 -1.22
C ILE A 41 -12.97 -2.04 0.02
N TYR A 42 -12.06 -2.36 0.94
CA TYR A 42 -12.43 -2.81 2.28
C TYR A 42 -12.12 -1.76 3.32
N ARG A 43 -13.18 -1.37 4.03
CA ARG A 43 -13.06 -0.44 5.13
C ARG A 43 -12.65 -1.20 6.39
N TRP A 44 -11.44 -0.92 6.85
CA TRP A 44 -10.97 -1.33 8.16
C TRP A 44 -10.95 -0.14 9.12
N SER A 45 -11.46 -0.36 10.33
CA SER A 45 -11.52 0.65 11.38
C SER A 45 -10.34 0.47 12.32
N VAL A 46 -9.60 1.56 12.55
CA VAL A 46 -8.49 1.58 13.52
C VAL A 46 -9.02 1.65 14.96
N SER A 47 -8.22 1.17 15.91
CA SER A 47 -8.36 1.60 17.30
C SER A 47 -7.99 3.09 17.44
N ASN A 48 -8.51 3.76 18.46
CA ASN A 48 -8.24 5.18 18.71
C ASN A 48 -6.75 5.52 18.94
N SER A 49 -5.87 4.51 19.08
CA SER A 49 -4.45 4.64 19.37
C SER A 49 -3.54 4.71 18.14
N ILE A 50 -4.05 4.48 16.92
CA ILE A 50 -3.23 4.50 15.70
C ILE A 50 -3.23 5.90 15.08
N VAL A 51 -2.04 6.45 14.81
CA VAL A 51 -1.90 7.69 14.02
C VAL A 51 -1.55 7.33 12.58
N LEU A 52 -2.34 7.87 11.66
CA LEU A 52 -2.14 7.74 10.22
C LEU A 52 -1.43 8.98 9.68
N PRO A 53 -0.39 8.84 8.83
CA PRO A 53 0.15 9.95 8.07
C PRO A 53 -0.84 10.35 6.97
N ASP A 54 -0.93 11.65 6.69
CA ASP A 54 -1.69 12.19 5.59
C ASP A 54 -1.02 11.93 4.23
N HIS A 55 -1.66 12.42 3.16
CA HIS A 55 -1.23 12.24 1.77
C HIS A 55 0.09 12.94 1.40
N THR A 56 0.63 13.78 2.29
CA THR A 56 1.95 14.43 2.22
C THR A 56 2.96 13.84 3.20
N GLY A 57 2.57 12.80 3.96
CA GLY A 57 3.38 12.24 5.05
C GLY A 57 3.28 13.00 6.37
N ASN A 58 2.54 14.12 6.40
CA ASN A 58 2.31 14.91 7.60
C ASN A 58 1.24 14.26 8.48
N GLN A 59 1.37 14.34 9.80
CA GLN A 59 0.47 13.64 10.70
C GLN A 59 -0.46 14.64 11.39
N ARG A 60 -1.77 14.55 11.16
CA ARG A 60 -2.77 15.37 11.87
C ARG A 60 -3.67 14.51 12.73
N ARG A 61 -3.80 14.87 14.00
CA ARG A 61 -4.84 14.34 14.89
C ARG A 61 -6.17 14.97 14.51
N SER A 62 -7.07 14.19 13.91
CA SER A 62 -8.47 14.60 13.74
C SER A 62 -9.28 14.09 14.93
N SER A 63 -9.98 14.98 15.63
CA SER A 63 -10.87 14.69 16.75
C SER A 63 -12.32 14.38 16.32
N THR A 64 -12.67 14.64 15.06
CA THR A 64 -14.06 14.53 14.60
C THR A 64 -14.45 13.10 14.25
N ARG A 65 -15.57 12.64 14.82
CA ARG A 65 -16.12 11.29 14.70
C ARG A 65 -17.12 11.16 13.54
N ASN A 66 -16.97 11.94 12.47
CA ASN A 66 -17.88 11.84 11.31
C ASN A 66 -17.48 10.63 10.46
N PRO A 67 -18.31 9.57 10.38
CA PRO A 67 -17.99 8.45 9.51
C PRO A 67 -18.24 8.83 8.05
N ILE A 68 -17.28 8.55 7.18
CA ILE A 68 -17.48 8.45 5.73
C ILE A 68 -18.60 7.42 5.49
N THR A 69 -19.70 7.86 4.87
CA THR A 69 -20.85 7.01 4.50
C THR A 69 -20.76 6.56 3.05
N ASP A 70 -20.44 7.47 2.13
CA ASP A 70 -20.19 7.16 0.72
C ASP A 70 -18.88 7.81 0.27
N LEU A 71 -18.14 7.10 -0.58
CA LEU A 71 -17.00 7.67 -1.28
C LEU A 71 -17.41 8.12 -2.66
N TRP A 72 -16.82 9.21 -3.13
CA TRP A 72 -17.01 9.75 -4.46
C TRP A 72 -15.68 9.87 -5.17
N TYR A 73 -15.66 9.72 -6.48
CA TYR A 73 -14.47 9.93 -7.30
C TYR A 73 -14.86 10.50 -8.66
N LYS A 74 -13.86 10.97 -9.41
CA LYS A 74 -14.01 11.38 -10.81
C LYS A 74 -13.40 10.34 -11.73
N ASP A 75 -14.14 9.95 -12.76
CA ASP A 75 -13.63 9.15 -13.86
C ASP A 75 -12.85 10.00 -14.88
N LYS A 76 -12.41 9.37 -15.97
CA LYS A 76 -11.69 10.01 -17.08
C LYS A 76 -12.44 11.20 -17.69
N ASP A 77 -13.77 11.17 -17.66
CA ASP A 77 -14.66 12.20 -18.22
C ASP A 77 -15.00 13.28 -17.18
N ALA A 78 -14.28 13.27 -16.05
CA ALA A 78 -14.46 14.15 -14.89
C ALA A 78 -15.86 14.08 -14.26
N GLN A 79 -16.61 13.00 -14.50
CA GLN A 79 -17.94 12.78 -13.93
C GLN A 79 -17.85 12.24 -12.52
N TRP A 80 -18.70 12.77 -11.62
CA TRP A 80 -18.81 12.26 -10.26
C TRP A 80 -19.48 10.87 -10.26
N LYS A 81 -18.79 9.89 -9.67
CA LYS A 81 -19.32 8.55 -9.41
C LYS A 81 -19.32 8.30 -7.91
N SER A 82 -20.40 7.70 -7.40
CA SER A 82 -20.51 7.30 -6.00
C SER A 82 -20.14 5.82 -5.82
N ILE A 83 -19.52 5.54 -4.68
CA ILE A 83 -19.20 4.21 -4.18
C ILE A 83 -19.91 4.11 -2.82
N PRO A 84 -21.04 3.39 -2.75
CA PRO A 84 -21.73 3.21 -1.48
C PRO A 84 -20.85 2.40 -0.54
N MET A 85 -20.54 2.93 0.65
CA MET A 85 -19.78 2.18 1.65
C MET A 85 -20.73 1.47 2.60
N ALA A 86 -20.80 0.14 2.49
CA ALA A 86 -21.49 -0.66 3.48
C ALA A 86 -20.82 -0.52 4.86
N SER A 87 -21.61 -0.42 5.93
CA SER A 87 -21.09 -0.42 7.31
C SER A 87 -20.25 -1.68 7.56
N GLY A 88 -18.95 -1.51 7.83
CA GLY A 88 -18.01 -2.61 8.08
C GLY A 88 -17.71 -3.54 6.88
N GLY A 89 -18.14 -3.19 5.67
CA GLY A 89 -18.13 -4.07 4.50
C GLY A 89 -17.02 -3.83 3.48
N ILE A 90 -16.83 -4.83 2.61
CA ILE A 90 -16.13 -4.68 1.32
C ILE A 90 -17.15 -4.08 0.34
N THR A 91 -16.76 -3.12 -0.48
CA THR A 91 -17.61 -2.60 -1.57
C THR A 91 -17.90 -3.67 -2.61
N LYS A 92 -18.96 -3.47 -3.39
CA LYS A 92 -19.08 -4.16 -4.68
C LYS A 92 -17.90 -3.77 -5.57
N GLU A 93 -17.57 -4.67 -6.49
CA GLU A 93 -16.59 -4.37 -7.53
C GLU A 93 -17.12 -3.25 -8.43
N PHE A 94 -16.25 -2.31 -8.76
CA PHE A 94 -16.55 -1.25 -9.71
C PHE A 94 -15.36 -1.03 -10.63
N GLU A 95 -15.63 -0.59 -11.85
CA GLU A 95 -14.60 -0.28 -12.83
C GLU A 95 -14.19 1.18 -12.69
N TYR A 96 -12.88 1.42 -12.64
CA TYR A 96 -12.29 2.74 -12.64
C TYR A 96 -11.52 2.95 -13.94
N ASN A 97 -11.89 4.01 -14.65
CA ASN A 97 -11.22 4.47 -15.86
C ASN A 97 -10.76 5.92 -15.61
N GLY A 98 -9.46 6.17 -15.52
CA GLY A 98 -8.94 7.49 -15.18
C GLY A 98 -7.43 7.53 -14.86
N PRO A 99 -6.91 8.64 -14.34
CA PRO A 99 -5.48 8.77 -14.00
C PRO A 99 -5.03 7.84 -12.85
N PRO A 100 -3.73 7.48 -12.78
CA PRO A 100 -3.15 6.64 -11.71
C PRO A 100 -3.28 7.21 -10.31
N ASN A 101 -3.30 8.53 -10.19
CA ASN A 101 -3.54 9.18 -8.92
C ASN A 101 -5.05 9.38 -8.69
N LEU A 102 -5.70 8.34 -8.15
CA LEU A 102 -7.12 8.36 -7.83
C LEU A 102 -7.35 9.09 -6.51
N GLU A 103 -8.18 10.13 -6.54
CA GLU A 103 -8.62 10.87 -5.36
C GLU A 103 -10.07 10.53 -5.00
N PHE A 104 -10.29 10.25 -3.72
CA PHE A 104 -11.60 9.98 -3.15
C PHE A 104 -12.10 11.18 -2.35
N TYR A 105 -13.40 11.40 -2.42
CA TYR A 105 -14.09 12.52 -1.82
C TYR A 105 -15.27 12.04 -0.98
N MET A 106 -15.70 12.87 -0.05
CA MET A 106 -16.99 12.76 0.62
C MET A 106 -17.87 13.93 0.20
N ARG A 107 -19.16 13.67 0.04
CA ARG A 107 -20.13 14.73 -0.25
C ARG A 107 -20.57 15.41 1.05
N ASN A 108 -20.56 16.73 1.08
CA ASN A 108 -21.14 17.52 2.15
C ASN A 108 -22.67 17.34 2.12
N PRO A 109 -23.29 16.75 3.17
CA PRO A 109 -24.73 16.47 3.17
C PRO A 109 -25.60 17.74 3.14
N LYS A 110 -25.03 18.91 3.44
CA LYS A 110 -25.73 20.20 3.42
C LYS A 110 -25.63 20.92 2.07
N ALA A 111 -24.82 20.44 1.12
CA ALA A 111 -24.68 21.06 -0.19
C ALA A 111 -25.94 20.83 -1.03
N LYS A 112 -26.52 21.91 -1.55
CA LYS A 112 -27.79 21.87 -2.30
C LYS A 112 -27.59 21.58 -3.80
N ARG A 113 -26.37 21.66 -4.33
CA ARG A 113 -25.96 21.34 -5.72
C ARG A 113 -24.51 20.82 -5.75
N ASP A 114 -24.03 20.38 -6.91
CA ASP A 114 -22.61 20.08 -7.16
C ASP A 114 -21.78 21.37 -7.27
N ASP A 115 -21.86 22.21 -6.24
CA ASP A 115 -21.07 23.43 -6.09
C ASP A 115 -19.63 23.10 -5.65
N LYS A 116 -18.74 24.11 -5.66
CA LYS A 116 -17.32 23.95 -5.30
C LYS A 116 -17.10 23.38 -3.89
N ASP A 117 -18.09 23.53 -2.99
CA ASP A 117 -18.03 23.08 -1.60
C ASP A 117 -18.79 21.76 -1.35
N ALA A 118 -19.36 21.16 -2.39
CA ALA A 118 -20.12 19.93 -2.29
C ALA A 118 -19.24 18.71 -1.97
N PHE A 119 -17.97 18.71 -2.39
CA PHE A 119 -17.09 17.57 -2.27
C PHE A 119 -15.81 17.93 -1.53
N LYS A 120 -15.50 17.18 -0.48
CA LYS A 120 -14.28 17.31 0.30
C LYS A 120 -13.39 16.11 0.09
N SER A 121 -12.12 16.36 -0.27
CA SER A 121 -11.12 15.30 -0.42
C SER A 121 -10.93 14.54 0.89
N VAL A 122 -11.00 13.21 0.79
CA VAL A 122 -10.85 12.25 1.88
C VAL A 122 -9.44 11.66 1.88
N GLY A 123 -8.91 11.35 0.70
CA GLY A 123 -7.62 10.69 0.52
C GLY A 123 -7.38 10.34 -0.94
N ARG A 124 -6.13 9.98 -1.26
CA ARG A 124 -5.72 9.59 -2.60
C ARG A 124 -4.89 8.31 -2.57
N VAL A 125 -4.85 7.61 -3.70
CA VAL A 125 -4.05 6.42 -3.90
C VAL A 125 -3.39 6.46 -5.26
N MET A 126 -2.14 6.03 -5.32
CA MET A 126 -1.46 5.79 -6.59
C MET A 126 -1.70 4.33 -6.97
N LEU A 127 -2.45 4.13 -8.05
CA LEU A 127 -2.77 2.82 -8.60
C LEU A 127 -1.59 2.31 -9.44
N PRO A 128 -1.20 1.03 -9.30
CA PRO A 128 -0.19 0.44 -10.16
C PRO A 128 -0.70 0.28 -11.59
N PHE A 129 0.20 0.41 -12.56
CA PHE A 129 -0.07 0.05 -13.96
C PHE A 129 -0.11 -1.48 -14.13
N ASN A 130 -0.65 -1.95 -15.25
CA ASN A 130 -0.69 -3.36 -15.66
C ASN A 130 -1.41 -4.28 -14.65
N THR A 131 -2.45 -3.77 -14.00
CA THR A 131 -3.25 -4.54 -13.05
C THR A 131 -4.71 -4.51 -13.50
N GLU A 132 -5.31 -5.68 -13.73
CA GLU A 132 -6.72 -5.78 -14.15
C GLU A 132 -7.70 -5.61 -12.99
N SER A 133 -7.32 -6.11 -11.81
CA SER A 133 -8.12 -6.03 -10.59
C SER A 133 -7.24 -5.73 -9.38
N LEU A 134 -7.71 -4.85 -8.51
CA LEU A 134 -7.00 -4.44 -7.32
C LEU A 134 -7.94 -4.29 -6.14
N PHE A 135 -7.42 -4.70 -4.99
CA PHE A 135 -8.08 -4.50 -3.72
C PHE A 135 -7.46 -3.29 -3.00
N LEU A 136 -8.30 -2.40 -2.48
CA LEU A 136 -7.86 -1.27 -1.68
C LEU A 136 -8.26 -1.51 -0.22
N LEU A 137 -7.27 -1.63 0.66
CA LEU A 137 -7.50 -1.54 2.10
C LEU A 137 -7.66 -0.06 2.46
N MET A 138 -8.87 0.34 2.82
CA MET A 138 -9.17 1.68 3.31
C MET A 138 -9.11 1.69 4.83
N ILE A 139 -8.22 2.52 5.36
CA ILE A 139 -8.09 2.76 6.79
C ILE A 139 -8.59 4.19 7.06
N GLN A 140 -9.70 4.30 7.80
CA GLN A 140 -10.36 5.58 8.04
C GLN A 140 -10.03 6.18 9.40
N ARG A 141 -9.88 7.51 9.45
CA ARG A 141 -9.83 8.31 10.67
C ARG A 141 -10.64 9.60 10.51
N GLY A 142 -11.80 9.66 11.16
CA GLY A 142 -12.74 10.77 11.00
C GLY A 142 -13.14 10.95 9.53
N GLU A 143 -12.95 12.15 8.99
CA GLU A 143 -13.27 12.51 7.61
C GLU A 143 -12.15 12.23 6.61
N ARG A 144 -11.02 11.67 7.06
CA ARG A 144 -9.88 11.31 6.20
C ARG A 144 -9.73 9.80 6.12
N ALA A 145 -9.21 9.30 5.01
CA ALA A 145 -8.86 7.89 4.87
C ALA A 145 -7.54 7.73 4.12
N ARG A 146 -6.85 6.63 4.40
CA ARG A 146 -5.70 6.18 3.64
C ARG A 146 -6.03 4.87 2.96
N PHE A 147 -5.57 4.75 1.72
CA PHE A 147 -5.84 3.60 0.88
C PHE A 147 -4.52 2.91 0.60
N PHE A 148 -4.47 1.62 0.85
CA PHE A 148 -3.33 0.77 0.58
C PHE A 148 -3.71 -0.17 -0.56
N PRO A 149 -3.14 0.02 -1.76
CA PRO A 149 -3.38 -0.89 -2.85
C PRO A 149 -2.75 -2.23 -2.50
N MET A 150 -3.50 -3.31 -2.62
CA MET A 150 -3.06 -4.67 -2.36
C MET A 150 -3.56 -5.56 -3.50
N ASN A 151 -2.69 -6.45 -3.97
CA ASN A 151 -3.04 -7.46 -4.98
C ASN A 151 -3.92 -8.59 -4.43
N VAL A 152 -4.09 -8.69 -3.10
CA VAL A 152 -4.88 -9.73 -2.43
C VAL A 152 -5.80 -9.10 -1.39
N SER A 153 -7.08 -9.50 -1.36
CA SER A 153 -8.02 -9.08 -0.32
C SER A 153 -7.71 -9.76 1.02
N PRO A 154 -7.87 -9.11 2.20
CA PRO A 154 -7.79 -9.76 3.50
C PRO A 154 -8.69 -10.98 3.65
N LYS A 155 -9.83 -11.06 2.92
CA LYS A 155 -10.71 -12.25 2.93
C LYS A 155 -10.22 -13.40 2.07
N VAL A 156 -9.28 -13.17 1.16
CA VAL A 156 -8.70 -14.18 0.27
C VAL A 156 -7.20 -14.31 0.46
N LEU A 157 -6.63 -13.60 1.46
CA LEU A 157 -5.25 -13.77 1.87
C LEU A 157 -5.04 -15.24 2.24
N PRO A 158 -3.99 -15.90 1.71
CA PRO A 158 -3.67 -17.26 2.12
C PRO A 158 -3.47 -17.33 3.63
N LYS A 159 -4.04 -18.34 4.27
CA LYS A 159 -4.03 -18.47 5.73
C LYS A 159 -2.62 -18.72 6.30
N ASP A 160 -1.76 -19.30 5.48
CA ASP A 160 -0.34 -19.51 5.75
C ASP A 160 0.52 -18.26 5.47
N ARG A 161 -0.08 -17.11 5.16
CA ARG A 161 0.65 -15.87 4.83
C ARG A 161 0.23 -14.69 5.69
N VAL A 162 1.17 -13.78 5.87
CA VAL A 162 1.02 -12.55 6.64
C VAL A 162 1.21 -11.37 5.70
N ALA A 163 0.23 -10.46 5.66
CA ALA A 163 0.40 -9.18 4.97
C ALA A 163 0.96 -8.14 5.96
N VAL A 164 2.15 -7.60 5.68
CA VAL A 164 2.74 -6.51 6.46
C VAL A 164 2.46 -5.18 5.75
N LEU A 165 1.91 -4.22 6.47
CA LEU A 165 1.53 -2.89 6.00
C LEU A 165 2.38 -1.83 6.70
N ASN A 166 3.20 -1.11 5.93
CA ASN A 166 3.94 0.04 6.44
C ASN A 166 3.05 1.29 6.41
N MET A 167 2.42 1.59 7.55
CA MET A 167 1.56 2.75 7.71
C MET A 167 2.33 3.98 8.18
N THR A 168 3.67 3.94 8.19
CA THR A 168 4.51 5.05 8.64
C THR A 168 4.90 5.98 7.48
N ALA A 169 5.46 7.14 7.82
CA ALA A 169 6.03 8.07 6.84
C ALA A 169 7.45 7.68 6.41
N GLN A 170 8.03 6.63 6.99
CA GLN A 170 9.42 6.22 6.74
C GLN A 170 9.46 4.84 6.08
N ASN A 171 10.57 4.54 5.42
CA ASN A 171 10.84 3.18 4.96
C ASN A 171 11.18 2.32 6.18
N ILE A 172 10.72 1.07 6.16
CA ILE A 172 11.02 0.09 7.21
C ILE A 172 11.69 -1.14 6.61
N GLY A 173 12.59 -1.75 7.36
CA GLY A 173 13.08 -3.09 7.07
C GLY A 173 12.15 -4.10 7.72
N VAL A 174 11.85 -5.18 7.02
CA VAL A 174 11.04 -6.29 7.51
C VAL A 174 11.86 -7.56 7.35
N ASN A 175 12.07 -8.24 8.47
CA ASN A 175 12.53 -9.62 8.50
C ASN A 175 11.35 -10.51 8.94
N MET A 176 11.00 -11.48 8.11
CA MET A 176 9.93 -12.45 8.37
C MET A 176 10.37 -13.82 7.85
N GLY A 177 10.81 -14.69 8.77
CA GLY A 177 11.55 -15.90 8.41
C GLY A 177 12.81 -15.55 7.60
N ASP A 178 13.00 -16.20 6.45
CA ASP A 178 14.15 -15.96 5.56
C ASP A 178 14.01 -14.69 4.69
N ASN A 179 12.85 -14.03 4.72
CA ASN A 179 12.60 -12.87 3.88
C ASN A 179 13.08 -11.58 4.55
N ASN A 180 14.07 -10.93 3.95
CA ASN A 180 14.52 -9.59 4.29
C ASN A 180 14.12 -8.61 3.19
N THR A 181 13.26 -7.65 3.52
CA THR A 181 12.74 -6.69 2.52
C THR A 181 12.66 -5.28 3.09
N ILE A 182 12.72 -4.28 2.22
CA ILE A 182 12.49 -2.88 2.58
C ILE A 182 11.10 -2.50 2.06
N LEU A 183 10.21 -2.12 2.97
CA LEU A 183 8.90 -1.57 2.63
C LEU A 183 8.97 -0.05 2.62
N ARG A 184 8.62 0.56 1.49
CA ARG A 184 8.49 2.01 1.38
C ARG A 184 7.37 2.53 2.27
N ALA A 185 7.40 3.82 2.61
CA ALA A 185 6.30 4.49 3.30
C ALA A 185 4.96 4.24 2.59
N GLY A 186 3.95 3.75 3.30
CA GLY A 186 2.66 3.38 2.71
C GLY A 186 2.66 2.07 1.91
N GLY A 187 3.79 1.39 1.81
CA GLY A 187 3.94 0.12 1.09
C GLY A 187 3.45 -1.08 1.90
N TYR A 188 3.39 -2.22 1.22
CA TYR A 188 3.01 -3.49 1.82
C TYR A 188 3.84 -4.63 1.26
N GLY A 189 3.85 -5.77 1.95
CA GLY A 189 4.41 -7.03 1.47
C GLY A 189 3.61 -8.21 2.01
N ILE A 190 3.63 -9.34 1.30
CA ILE A 190 2.99 -10.57 1.73
C ILE A 190 4.06 -11.62 1.91
N TYR A 191 4.15 -12.18 3.11
CA TYR A 191 5.24 -13.06 3.53
C TYR A 191 4.69 -14.41 3.94
N LYS A 192 5.47 -15.45 3.65
CA LYS A 192 5.27 -16.75 4.27
C LYS A 192 6.18 -16.80 5.52
N PRO A 193 5.62 -16.84 6.73
CA PRO A 193 6.40 -17.06 7.93
C PRO A 193 7.05 -18.45 7.88
N VAL A 194 8.28 -18.56 8.38
CA VAL A 194 9.00 -19.84 8.53
C VAL A 194 8.85 -20.26 9.99
N SER A 195 8.24 -21.41 10.23
CA SER A 195 8.14 -22.05 11.53
C SER A 195 8.72 -23.44 11.39
N ASP A 196 9.61 -23.83 12.31
CA ASP A 196 10.28 -25.12 12.26
C ASP A 196 9.49 -26.23 12.95
N ASP A 197 8.39 -25.92 13.65
CA ASP A 197 7.42 -26.87 14.24
C ASP A 197 6.47 -26.10 15.17
N GLU A 198 5.16 -26.01 14.85
CA GLU A 198 4.04 -25.40 15.63
C GLU A 198 4.30 -24.07 16.40
N SER A 199 5.46 -23.46 16.17
CA SER A 199 6.03 -22.41 16.98
C SER A 199 5.83 -21.09 16.28
N ALA A 200 5.63 -20.06 17.08
CA ALA A 200 5.40 -18.71 16.60
C ALA A 200 6.61 -18.25 15.77
N SER A 201 6.42 -17.98 14.49
CA SER A 201 7.46 -17.47 13.61
C SER A 201 7.90 -16.10 14.07
N GLN A 202 9.21 -15.94 14.27
CA GLN A 202 9.77 -14.67 14.68
C GLN A 202 9.75 -13.68 13.50
N PHE A 203 9.43 -12.43 13.80
CA PHE A 203 9.59 -11.32 12.87
C PHE A 203 10.26 -10.13 13.56
N LYS A 204 10.98 -9.33 12.76
CA LYS A 204 11.62 -8.11 13.22
C LYS A 204 11.30 -6.96 12.28
N ILE A 205 11.02 -5.79 12.87
CA ILE A 205 10.89 -4.54 12.15
C ILE A 205 12.14 -3.71 12.44
N PHE A 206 12.72 -3.17 11.37
CA PHE A 206 13.92 -2.35 11.43
C PHE A 206 13.64 -0.92 11.00
N LYS A 207 14.32 0.01 11.68
CA LYS A 207 14.43 1.41 11.30
C LYS A 207 15.82 1.67 10.72
N TYR A 208 15.90 2.47 9.67
CA TYR A 208 17.17 3.02 9.21
C TYR A 208 17.49 4.29 10.00
N ASP A 209 18.57 4.28 10.78
CA ASP A 209 19.00 5.41 11.61
C ASP A 209 20.52 5.44 11.73
N GLN A 210 21.11 6.64 11.61
CA GLN A 210 22.56 6.85 11.62
C GLN A 210 23.30 5.84 10.73
N GLU A 211 22.88 5.75 9.46
CA GLU A 211 23.48 4.91 8.42
C GLU A 211 23.42 3.39 8.65
N ARG A 212 22.61 2.93 9.62
CA ARG A 212 22.48 1.50 9.92
C ARG A 212 21.03 1.09 10.15
N TRP A 213 20.68 -0.12 9.74
CA TRP A 213 19.41 -0.74 10.10
C TRP A 213 19.47 -1.26 11.54
N ARG A 214 18.51 -0.85 12.37
CA ARG A 214 18.43 -1.25 13.78
C ARG A 214 17.07 -1.89 14.05
N PRO A 215 17.01 -3.03 14.75
CA PRO A 215 15.74 -3.62 15.14
C PRO A 215 15.06 -2.68 16.14
N VAL A 216 13.79 -2.37 15.87
CA VAL A 216 12.96 -1.50 16.73
C VAL A 216 11.75 -2.24 17.30
N TYR A 217 11.41 -3.38 16.70
CA TYR A 217 10.39 -4.27 17.20
C TYR A 217 10.78 -5.70 16.87
N GLU A 218 10.57 -6.59 17.83
CA GLU A 218 10.72 -8.03 17.69
C GLU A 218 9.48 -8.68 18.28
N GLY A 219 8.88 -9.59 17.54
CA GLY A 219 7.69 -10.28 17.97
C GLY A 219 7.56 -11.61 17.28
N ASN A 220 6.59 -12.38 17.73
CA ASN A 220 6.29 -13.66 17.12
C ASN A 220 4.87 -13.65 16.57
N ILE A 221 4.68 -14.30 15.44
CA ILE A 221 3.38 -14.50 14.83
C ILE A 221 3.13 -16.00 14.72
N VAL A 222 2.01 -16.45 15.28
CA VAL A 222 1.54 -17.82 15.02
C VAL A 222 0.61 -17.70 13.82
N PRO A 223 1.06 -18.07 12.60
CA PRO A 223 0.13 -18.27 11.50
C PRO A 223 -0.86 -19.36 11.95
N ASN A 224 -2.11 -18.96 12.17
CA ASN A 224 -3.17 -19.87 12.54
C ASN A 224 -3.78 -20.43 11.26
N GLU A 225 -3.84 -21.76 11.10
CA GLU A 225 -4.40 -22.41 9.91
C GLU A 225 -5.87 -22.05 9.64
N GLU A 226 -6.57 -21.49 10.63
CA GLU A 226 -7.95 -21.06 10.51
C GLU A 226 -8.09 -19.57 10.17
N LYS A 227 -7.11 -18.73 10.55
CA LYS A 227 -7.22 -17.26 10.52
C LYS A 227 -6.19 -16.61 9.61
N ARG A 228 -6.62 -15.59 8.88
CA ARG A 228 -5.73 -14.78 8.03
C ARG A 228 -5.13 -13.67 8.87
N CYS A 229 -3.87 -13.31 8.62
CA CYS A 229 -3.17 -12.36 9.47
C CYS A 229 -2.64 -11.13 8.71
N MET A 230 -2.84 -9.96 9.29
CA MET A 230 -2.19 -8.73 8.85
C MET A 230 -1.42 -8.08 10.00
N LEU A 231 -0.25 -7.54 9.68
CA LEU A 231 0.63 -6.83 10.57
C LEU A 231 0.69 -5.36 10.16
N LEU A 232 0.28 -4.49 11.08
CA LEU A 232 0.20 -3.05 10.86
C LEU A 232 1.34 -2.37 11.59
N VAL A 233 2.26 -1.77 10.84
CA VAL A 233 3.38 -0.99 11.41
C VAL A 233 3.02 0.48 11.36
N TYR A 234 2.91 1.13 12.52
CA TYR A 234 2.50 2.53 12.64
C TYR A 234 3.32 3.28 13.69
N ASP A 235 3.21 4.60 13.72
CA ASP A 235 3.80 5.45 14.76
C ASP A 235 2.68 6.15 15.55
N PRO A 236 2.37 5.76 16.80
CA PRO A 236 1.26 6.33 17.56
C PRO A 236 1.49 7.77 18.03
N TYR A 237 2.74 8.23 18.07
CA TYR A 237 3.07 9.58 18.53
C TYR A 237 3.17 10.54 17.35
N GLY A 238 3.52 10.00 16.19
CA GLY A 238 3.53 10.71 14.93
C GLY A 238 4.62 11.76 14.81
N ASN A 239 5.76 11.50 15.43
CA ASN A 239 6.90 12.39 15.43
C ASN A 239 7.86 11.99 14.30
N PRO A 240 7.98 12.78 13.21
CA PRO A 240 8.84 12.42 12.08
C PRO A 240 10.32 12.34 12.44
N LYS A 241 10.75 13.11 13.45
CA LYS A 241 12.14 13.18 13.92
C LYS A 241 12.49 12.01 14.84
N TYR A 242 11.53 11.58 15.65
CA TYR A 242 11.69 10.47 16.61
C TYR A 242 10.51 9.51 16.49
N PRO A 243 10.39 8.79 15.35
CA PRO A 243 9.28 7.87 15.15
C PRO A 243 9.40 6.73 16.16
N LYS A 244 8.29 6.41 16.82
CA LYS A 244 8.21 5.23 17.67
C LYS A 244 7.36 4.18 16.96
N PHE A 245 8.02 3.19 16.39
CA PHE A 245 7.32 2.12 15.69
C PHE A 245 6.53 1.27 16.69
N SER A 246 5.26 1.07 16.38
CA SER A 246 4.35 0.16 17.07
C SER A 246 3.77 -0.81 16.05
N VAL A 247 3.54 -2.03 16.50
CA VAL A 247 2.99 -3.10 15.68
C VAL A 247 1.65 -3.52 16.25
N GLN A 248 0.65 -3.65 15.38
CA GLN A 248 -0.62 -4.29 15.71
C GLN A 248 -0.85 -5.46 14.78
N ILE A 249 -1.19 -6.60 15.36
CA ILE A 249 -1.52 -7.83 14.64
C ILE A 249 -3.04 -7.95 14.60
N VAL A 250 -3.59 -8.21 13.41
CA VAL A 250 -5.02 -8.34 13.15
C VAL A 250 -5.30 -9.67 12.50
N TYR A 251 -6.20 -10.44 13.10
CA TYR A 251 -6.66 -11.72 12.57
C TYR A 251 -8.06 -11.58 11.97
N PHE A 252 -8.28 -12.24 10.83
CA PHE A 252 -9.55 -12.26 10.07
C PHE A 252 -10.06 -13.69 9.87
#